data_AF-A0A9P5E1T6-F1
#
_entry.id   AF-A0A9P5E1T6-F1
#
_cell.length_a   1.000
_cell.length_b   1.000
_cell.length_c   1.000
_cell.angle_alpha   90.00
_cell.angle_beta   90.00
_cell.angle_gamma   90.00
#
_symmetry.space_group_name_H-M   'P 1'
#
loop_
_entity.id
_entity.type
_entity.pdbx_description
1 polymer ?
#
loop_
_entity_poly.entity_id
_entity_poly.type
_entity_poly.pdbx_seq_one_letter_code
_entity_poly.pdbx_strand_id
1 'polypeptide(L)'
;MVNPLYIVYALTAIAGVEACKKTCTAANDAGSTCSYTCTHVCSDISAKEARDTFLAALQQGGNSCSAVGTSGVKCRKTAKFGSCYDHHWSCGRGC
;
A
#
# COMPACT_ATOMS: atom_id res chain seq x y z
N MET A 1 35.19 14.86 -37.39
CA MET A 1 33.94 15.65 -37.44
C MET A 1 33.05 15.17 -36.33
N VAL A 2 32.83 16.00 -35.31
CA VAL A 2 31.90 15.74 -34.21
C VAL A 2 30.49 16.10 -34.68
N ASN A 3 29.51 15.24 -34.45
CA ASN A 3 28.13 15.69 -34.34
C ASN A 3 27.40 14.88 -33.25
N PRO A 4 27.28 15.45 -32.04
CA PRO A 4 26.58 14.83 -30.92
C PRO A 4 25.10 15.09 -31.10
N LEU A 5 24.33 14.08 -31.51
CA LEU A 5 22.88 14.12 -31.37
C LEU A 5 22.54 13.81 -29.91
N TYR A 6 22.66 14.86 -29.11
CA TYR A 6 21.87 15.08 -27.91
C TYR A 6 20.41 14.78 -28.21
N ILE A 7 19.89 13.69 -27.67
CA ILE A 7 18.50 13.65 -27.25
C ILE A 7 18.46 13.08 -25.84
N VAL A 8 18.66 14.01 -24.91
CA VAL A 8 18.22 13.89 -23.53
C VAL A 8 16.70 13.78 -23.56
N TYR A 9 16.16 12.55 -23.63
CA TYR A 9 14.80 12.32 -23.14
C TYR A 9 14.88 12.21 -21.62
N ALA A 10 15.04 13.38 -21.00
CA ALA A 10 14.54 13.62 -19.67
C ALA A 10 13.02 13.37 -19.74
N LEU A 11 12.61 12.13 -19.45
CA LEU A 11 11.32 11.89 -18.86
C LEU A 11 11.40 12.49 -17.46
N THR A 12 11.19 13.80 -17.42
CA THR A 12 10.62 14.50 -16.29
C THR A 12 9.34 13.76 -15.91
N ALA A 13 9.47 12.69 -15.13
CA ALA A 13 8.41 12.18 -14.28
C ALA A 13 8.14 13.29 -13.27
N ILE A 14 7.31 14.23 -13.73
CA ILE A 14 6.41 15.09 -13.00
C ILE A 14 6.55 14.85 -11.50
N ALA A 15 7.13 15.83 -10.82
CA ALA A 15 7.00 16.03 -9.40
C ALA A 15 5.51 16.29 -9.06
N GLY A 16 4.68 15.27 -9.24
CA GLY A 16 3.28 15.17 -8.85
C GLY A 16 3.06 13.95 -7.95
N VAL A 17 4.16 13.36 -7.44
CA VAL A 17 4.12 12.41 -6.33
C VAL A 17 3.79 13.22 -5.08
N GLU A 18 2.54 13.61 -4.90
CA GLU A 18 2.02 13.61 -3.54
C GLU A 18 2.28 12.19 -3.04
N ALA A 19 3.37 12.04 -2.29
CA ALA A 19 3.88 10.77 -1.78
C ALA A 19 2.69 9.91 -1.38
N CYS A 20 2.37 8.88 -2.17
CA CYS A 20 1.26 7.96 -1.95
C CYS A 20 1.21 7.67 -0.46
N LYS A 21 0.32 8.36 0.26
CA LYS A 21 0.43 8.38 1.72
C LYS A 21 0.00 7.00 2.15
N LYS A 22 0.96 6.19 2.57
CA LYS A 22 0.68 4.80 2.99
C LYS A 22 -0.34 4.87 4.11
N THR A 23 -1.56 4.52 3.76
CA THR A 23 -2.71 4.68 4.61
C THR A 23 -2.84 3.45 5.48
N CYS A 24 -2.60 2.26 4.92
CA CYS A 24 -2.46 1.02 5.68
C CYS A 24 -1.03 0.50 5.60
N THR A 25 -0.38 0.33 6.76
CA THR A 25 0.99 -0.18 6.88
C THR A 25 1.05 -1.34 7.87
N ALA A 26 2.00 -2.26 7.67
CA ALA A 26 2.28 -3.32 8.64
C ALA A 26 2.74 -2.68 9.96
N ALA A 27 2.00 -2.97 11.04
CA ALA A 27 2.28 -2.53 12.39
C ALA A 27 3.01 -3.60 13.20
N ASN A 28 2.72 -4.88 12.94
CA ASN A 28 3.42 -5.99 13.56
C ASN A 28 3.58 -7.15 12.58
N ASP A 29 4.74 -7.79 12.65
CA ASP A 29 5.06 -9.06 12.02
C ASP A 29 5.37 -10.05 13.15
N ALA A 30 4.44 -10.95 13.43
CA ALA A 30 4.55 -11.90 14.54
C ALA A 30 4.33 -13.33 14.03
N GLY A 31 5.43 -14.03 13.79
CA GLY A 31 5.43 -15.42 13.34
C GLY A 31 4.61 -15.61 12.07
N SER A 32 3.49 -16.33 12.18
CA SER A 32 2.55 -16.60 11.09
C SER A 32 1.42 -15.57 10.95
N THR A 33 1.55 -14.40 11.56
CA THR A 33 0.52 -13.35 11.55
C THR A 33 1.12 -12.00 11.17
N CYS A 34 0.44 -11.28 10.30
CA CYS A 34 0.68 -9.88 9.98
C CYS A 34 -0.43 -9.03 10.55
N SER A 35 -0.09 -7.96 11.26
CA SER A 35 -1.05 -6.95 11.68
C SER A 35 -0.73 -5.66 10.97
N TYR A 36 -1.75 -5.00 10.46
CA TYR A 36 -1.69 -3.73 9.76
C TYR A 36 -2.54 -2.73 10.49
N THR A 37 -2.11 -1.47 10.45
CA THR A 37 -2.86 -0.34 10.97
C THR A 37 -3.09 0.63 9.83
N CYS A 38 -4.36 1.03 9.67
CA CYS A 38 -4.80 2.03 8.72
C CYS A 38 -5.03 3.36 9.43
N THR A 39 -4.45 4.44 8.93
CA THR A 39 -4.62 5.78 9.48
C THR A 39 -5.47 6.63 8.55
N HIS A 40 -6.07 7.70 9.07
CA HIS A 40 -6.78 8.66 8.23
C HIS A 40 -5.75 9.64 7.66
N VAL A 41 -5.22 9.33 6.46
CA VAL A 41 -4.15 10.14 5.85
C VAL A 41 -4.60 10.90 4.61
N CYS A 42 -5.60 10.38 3.89
CA CYS A 42 -6.32 11.15 2.88
C CYS A 42 -7.54 11.80 3.53
N SER A 43 -7.66 13.11 3.35
CA SER A 43 -8.73 13.94 3.92
C SER A 43 -10.13 13.44 3.55
N ASP A 44 -10.26 12.78 2.41
CA ASP A 44 -11.55 12.27 1.90
C ASP A 44 -11.87 10.82 2.31
N ILE A 45 -10.91 10.07 2.88
CA ILE A 45 -11.08 8.63 3.15
C ILE A 45 -10.85 8.34 4.63
N SER A 46 -11.91 7.93 5.34
CA SER A 46 -11.81 7.52 6.74
C SER A 46 -10.88 6.31 6.92
N ALA A 47 -10.24 6.19 8.09
CA ALA A 47 -9.39 5.03 8.40
C ALA A 47 -10.15 3.69 8.27
N LYS A 48 -11.45 3.69 8.55
CA LYS A 48 -12.33 2.52 8.38
C LYS A 48 -12.51 2.14 6.92
N GLU A 49 -12.76 3.12 6.05
CA GLU A 49 -12.96 2.90 4.63
C GLU A 49 -11.66 2.43 3.94
N ALA A 50 -10.53 3.03 4.31
CA ALA A 50 -9.21 2.57 3.90
C ALA A 50 -8.95 1.12 4.33
N ARG A 51 -9.27 0.79 5.58
CA ARG A 51 -9.19 -0.57 6.13
C ARG A 51 -10.06 -1.55 5.36
N ASP A 52 -11.33 -1.22 5.12
CA ASP A 52 -12.27 -2.08 4.41
C ASP A 52 -11.80 -2.34 2.97
N THR A 53 -11.31 -1.31 2.28
CA THR A 53 -10.75 -1.40 0.93
C THR A 53 -9.50 -2.28 0.89
N PHE A 54 -8.55 -2.03 1.80
CA PHE A 54 -7.33 -2.83 1.90
C PHE A 54 -7.62 -4.29 2.24
N LEU A 55 -8.54 -4.53 3.18
CA LEU A 55 -8.98 -5.88 3.55
C LEU A 55 -9.60 -6.62 2.37
N ALA A 56 -10.47 -5.95 1.60
CA ALA A 56 -11.09 -6.53 0.42
C ALA A 56 -10.04 -6.91 -0.64
N ALA A 57 -9.06 -6.05 -0.90
CA ALA A 57 -7.97 -6.34 -1.83
C ALA A 57 -7.13 -7.55 -1.38
N LEU A 58 -6.77 -7.62 -0.09
CA LEU A 58 -6.05 -8.74 0.48
C LEU A 58 -6.82 -10.06 0.37
N GLN A 59 -8.12 -10.04 0.65
CA GLN A 59 -9.00 -11.20 0.55
C GLN A 59 -9.19 -11.65 -0.91
N GLN A 60 -9.32 -10.72 -1.85
CA GLN A 60 -9.36 -11.03 -3.29
C GLN A 60 -8.04 -11.66 -3.77
N GLY A 61 -6.90 -11.25 -3.20
CA GLY A 61 -5.61 -11.89 -3.42
C GLY A 61 -5.49 -13.31 -2.84
N GLY A 62 -6.55 -13.83 -2.21
CA GLY A 62 -6.57 -15.16 -1.59
C GLY A 62 -5.91 -15.21 -0.21
N ASN A 63 -5.66 -14.06 0.42
CA ASN A 63 -5.05 -14.00 1.74
C ASN A 63 -6.12 -14.12 2.83
N SER A 64 -5.84 -14.92 3.86
CA SER A 64 -6.72 -15.05 5.02
C SER A 64 -6.56 -13.85 5.95
N CYS A 65 -7.30 -12.79 5.67
CA CYS A 65 -7.29 -11.54 6.43
C CYS A 65 -8.65 -11.22 7.05
N SER A 66 -8.61 -10.53 8.19
CA SER A 66 -9.76 -10.09 8.96
C SER A 66 -9.57 -8.67 9.47
N ALA A 67 -10.67 -7.92 9.56
CA ALA A 67 -10.70 -6.63 10.23
C ALA A 67 -10.43 -6.76 11.74
N VAL A 68 -9.73 -5.79 12.32
CA VAL A 68 -9.50 -5.65 13.77
C VAL A 68 -9.82 -4.22 14.18
N GLY A 69 -10.89 -4.01 14.95
CA GLY A 69 -11.31 -2.67 15.36
C GLY A 69 -11.72 -1.77 14.18
N THR A 70 -11.46 -0.47 14.29
CA THR A 70 -11.83 0.54 13.28
C THR A 70 -10.79 0.73 12.19
N SER A 71 -9.52 0.47 12.50
CA SER A 71 -8.38 0.75 11.61
C SER A 71 -7.45 -0.45 11.38
N GLY A 72 -7.60 -1.54 12.12
CA GLY A 72 -6.71 -2.69 12.03
C GLY A 72 -7.12 -3.69 10.96
N VAL A 73 -6.12 -4.33 10.36
CA VAL A 73 -6.27 -5.58 9.60
C VAL A 73 -5.31 -6.61 10.17
N LYS A 74 -5.75 -7.84 10.33
CA LYS A 74 -4.91 -8.96 10.73
C LYS A 74 -5.01 -10.05 9.67
N CYS A 75 -3.85 -10.46 9.16
CA CYS A 75 -3.72 -11.50 8.16
C CYS A 75 -2.91 -12.66 8.71
N ARG A 76 -3.27 -13.88 8.32
CA ARG A 76 -2.43 -15.05 8.51
C ARG A 76 -1.43 -15.14 7.35
N LYS A 77 -0.14 -15.23 7.67
CA LYS A 77 0.89 -15.51 6.67
C LYS A 77 0.65 -16.90 6.10
N THR A 78 0.46 -16.95 4.80
CA THR A 78 0.53 -18.17 4.00
C THR A 78 1.83 -18.13 3.20
N ALA A 79 2.24 -19.25 2.60
CA ALA A 79 3.43 -19.25 1.74
C ALA A 79 3.32 -18.27 0.55
N LYS A 80 2.09 -17.93 0.12
CA LYS A 80 1.81 -16.94 -0.92
C LYS A 80 1.76 -15.49 -0.41
N PHE A 81 1.67 -15.30 0.91
CA PHE A 81 1.52 -13.99 1.53
C PHE A 81 2.82 -13.17 1.46
N GLY A 82 3.99 -13.82 1.41
CA GLY A 82 5.28 -13.10 1.41
C GLY A 82 5.53 -12.38 2.75
N SER A 83 6.17 -11.21 2.70
CA SER A 83 6.44 -10.38 3.87
C SER A 83 5.22 -9.52 4.22
N CYS A 84 5.01 -9.22 5.51
CA CYS A 84 3.96 -8.27 5.90
C CYS A 84 4.18 -6.89 5.28
N TYR A 85 5.43 -6.52 5.01
CA TYR A 85 5.77 -5.20 4.48
C TYR A 85 5.57 -5.08 2.97
N ASP A 86 5.33 -6.19 2.27
CA ASP A 86 5.01 -6.20 0.82
C ASP A 86 3.60 -5.67 0.57
N HIS A 87 2.68 -5.84 1.52
CA HIS A 87 1.31 -5.38 1.41
C HIS A 87 1.15 -4.01 2.05
N HIS A 88 0.65 -3.06 1.27
CA HIS A 88 0.25 -1.76 1.79
C HIS A 88 -0.88 -1.21 0.92
N TRP A 89 -1.63 -0.28 1.48
CA TRP A 89 -2.62 0.46 0.73
C TRP A 89 -2.35 1.94 0.87
N SER A 90 -2.36 2.64 -0.25
CA SER A 90 -2.13 4.07 -0.33
C SER A 90 -3.31 4.69 -1.06
N CYS A 91 -3.73 5.85 -0.60
CA CYS A 91 -4.74 6.64 -1.26
C CYS A 91 -4.07 7.63 -2.26
N GLY A 92 -4.62 7.72 -3.47
CA GLY A 92 -4.13 8.57 -4.56
C GLY A 92 -4.33 7.93 -5.93
N ARG A 93 -4.73 8.72 -6.94
CA ARG A 93 -4.95 8.22 -8.30
C ARG A 93 -3.59 8.00 -8.97
N GLY A 94 -3.20 6.76 -9.22
CA GLY A 94 -1.85 6.40 -9.70
C GLY A 94 -0.94 5.80 -8.62
N CYS A 95 -1.50 5.57 -7.43
CA CYS A 95 -1.07 4.55 -6.48
C CYS A 95 -1.98 3.31 -6.68
#